data_AF-A0A2C5XYT1-F1
#
_entry.id   AF-A0A2C5XYT1-F1
#
_cell.length_a   1.000
_cell.length_b   1.000
_cell.length_c   1.000
_cell.angle_alpha   90.00
_cell.angle_beta   90.00
_cell.angle_gamma   90.00
#
_symmetry.space_group_name_H-M   'P 1'
#
loop_
_entity.id
_entity.type
_entity.pdbx_description
1 polymer ?
#
loop_
_entity_poly.entity_id
_entity_poly.type
_entity_poly.pdbx_seq_one_letter_code
_entity_poly.pdbx_strand_id
1 'polypeptide(L)'
;MDILPLTDRLPSGYHVVSALERRDLYDATNNDGNHPIILVWPEFFGGTKIQKEYWPLLPAFADTAKFQFMVVVEQKGDTPPRVIAQANSIPIHRPVTVDGEFEPLPDGGMDEALDMGMKLQLAKQDGQDDATTAKPNTLSALSIAVDGEYRNMGLASLLIKTLKRAAMAAGYARLVVPARPTAKHFYPDVDMASYVLWTRPGVKMSSFPRTGDAARPFDPWLRKHVGEGARLAKIAPCSMVIEEDVKTWTGWLGEDIFRDMRYGIFKENGEVMLPLKDGLARLCYNAEKGVARYTEPNVWMEYDLH
;
A
#
# COMPACT_ATOMS: atom_id res chain seq x y z
N MET A 1 29.95 -8.42 -2.67
CA MET A 1 29.56 -9.23 -1.50
C MET A 1 28.26 -9.88 -1.89
N ASP A 2 28.21 -11.21 -2.04
CA ASP A 2 26.96 -11.90 -2.35
C ASP A 2 26.09 -11.90 -1.08
N ILE A 3 25.14 -10.98 -1.03
CA ILE A 3 24.23 -10.85 0.10
C ILE A 3 23.14 -11.90 -0.07
N LEU A 4 23.19 -12.93 0.78
CA LEU A 4 22.17 -13.99 0.82
C LEU A 4 20.79 -13.42 1.16
N PRO A 5 19.68 -14.02 0.66
CA PRO A 5 18.34 -13.62 1.04
C PRO A 5 18.14 -13.76 2.56
N LEU A 6 17.56 -12.74 3.18
CA LEU A 6 17.17 -12.77 4.58
C LEU A 6 16.11 -13.88 4.78
N THR A 7 16.41 -14.78 5.70
CA THR A 7 15.47 -15.79 6.18
C THR A 7 14.72 -15.25 7.40
N ASP A 8 13.92 -16.08 8.07
CA ASP A 8 13.30 -15.70 9.35
C ASP A 8 14.33 -15.37 10.44
N ARG A 9 15.62 -15.72 10.24
CA ARG A 9 16.74 -15.22 11.04
C ARG A 9 17.49 -14.13 10.27
N LEU A 10 17.41 -12.92 10.81
CA LEU A 10 18.19 -11.77 10.34
C LEU A 10 19.69 -11.97 10.67
N PRO A 11 20.62 -11.54 9.80
CA PRO A 11 22.04 -11.47 10.09
C PRO A 11 22.34 -10.58 11.30
N SER A 12 23.52 -10.76 11.88
CA SER A 12 24.01 -9.87 12.94
C SER A 12 23.97 -8.41 12.49
N GLY A 13 23.46 -7.53 13.35
CA GLY A 13 23.29 -6.09 13.08
C GLY A 13 22.05 -5.72 12.28
N TYR A 14 21.19 -6.69 11.92
CA TYR A 14 19.88 -6.42 11.32
C TYR A 14 18.77 -6.68 12.34
N HIS A 15 17.84 -5.74 12.44
CA HIS A 15 16.76 -5.78 13.43
C HIS A 15 15.43 -5.42 12.77
N VAL A 16 14.35 -6.06 13.21
CA VAL A 16 12.99 -5.55 12.98
C VAL A 16 12.55 -4.85 14.25
N VAL A 17 12.15 -3.59 14.12
CA VAL A 17 11.59 -2.79 15.23
C VAL A 17 10.31 -2.13 14.77
N SER A 18 9.45 -1.75 15.71
CA SER A 18 8.25 -0.96 15.45
C SER A 18 8.48 0.52 15.77
N ALA A 19 7.61 1.40 15.27
CA ALA A 19 7.59 2.81 15.67
C ALA A 19 7.21 3.00 17.15
N LEU A 20 6.56 2.01 17.78
CA LEU A 20 6.34 2.02 19.24
C LEU A 20 7.66 1.86 20.01
N GLU A 21 8.59 1.06 19.50
CA GLU A 21 9.89 0.78 20.14
C GLU A 21 10.95 1.84 19.78
N ARG A 22 10.98 2.29 18.53
CA ARG A 22 11.99 3.22 17.98
C ARG A 22 11.35 4.35 17.20
N ARG A 23 10.54 5.16 17.90
CA ARG A 23 9.86 6.33 17.33
C ARG A 23 10.84 7.33 16.70
N ASP A 24 12.02 7.46 17.29
CA ASP A 24 13.11 8.30 16.80
C ASP A 24 13.54 7.93 15.37
N LEU A 25 13.69 6.64 15.06
CA LEU A 25 14.06 6.19 13.72
C LEU A 25 12.92 6.36 12.72
N TYR A 26 11.69 6.10 13.16
CA TYR A 26 10.51 6.29 12.31
C TYR A 26 10.38 7.76 11.90
N ASP A 27 10.43 8.70 12.85
CA ASP A 27 10.30 10.12 12.58
C ASP A 27 11.48 10.65 11.75
N ALA A 28 12.72 10.26 12.07
CA ALA A 28 13.89 10.66 11.28
C ALA A 28 13.77 10.22 9.81
N THR A 29 13.25 9.02 9.58
CA THR A 29 13.08 8.45 8.25
C THR A 29 11.94 9.11 7.47
N ASN A 30 10.78 9.33 8.10
CA ASN A 30 9.60 9.84 7.42
C ASN A 30 9.58 11.37 7.30
N ASN A 31 10.41 12.08 8.07
CA ASN A 31 10.62 13.52 7.94
C ASN A 31 11.77 13.89 6.99
N ASP A 32 12.60 12.92 6.60
CA ASP A 32 13.61 13.11 5.57
C ASP A 32 13.01 12.84 4.18
N GLY A 33 12.62 13.90 3.48
CA GLY A 33 12.08 13.83 2.13
C GLY A 33 13.03 13.24 1.09
N ASN A 34 14.33 13.12 1.40
CA ASN A 34 15.33 12.51 0.53
C ASN A 34 15.64 11.05 0.92
N HIS A 35 15.02 10.52 1.97
CA HIS A 35 15.30 9.16 2.40
C HIS A 35 14.91 8.16 1.30
N PRO A 36 15.75 7.17 0.93
CA PRO A 36 15.48 6.28 -0.20
C PRO A 36 14.14 5.55 -0.14
N ILE A 37 13.64 5.24 1.06
CA ILE A 37 12.35 4.56 1.23
C ILE A 37 11.13 5.49 1.06
N ILE A 38 11.34 6.81 1.13
CA ILE A 38 10.30 7.82 0.85
C ILE A 38 10.25 8.07 -0.66
N LEU A 39 11.41 8.18 -1.30
CA LEU A 39 11.55 8.41 -2.74
C LEU A 39 11.05 7.25 -3.64
N VAL A 40 10.66 6.10 -3.09
CA VAL A 40 10.07 5.01 -3.89
C VAL A 40 8.63 5.30 -4.33
N TRP A 41 7.97 6.29 -3.73
CA TRP A 41 6.59 6.64 -4.00
C TRP A 41 6.49 7.88 -4.89
N PRO A 42 5.56 7.92 -5.87
CA PRO A 42 5.28 9.14 -6.61
C PRO A 42 4.78 10.24 -5.67
N GLU A 43 5.26 11.48 -5.86
CA GLU A 43 4.96 12.59 -4.95
C GLU A 43 3.46 12.87 -4.81
N PHE A 44 2.71 12.71 -5.89
CA PHE A 44 1.26 12.93 -5.91
C PHE A 44 0.47 11.97 -5.00
N PHE A 45 1.08 10.89 -4.49
CA PHE A 45 0.40 9.94 -3.58
C PHE A 45 -0.01 10.58 -2.26
N GLY A 46 0.80 11.49 -1.73
CA GLY A 46 0.44 12.29 -0.56
C GLY A 46 -0.69 13.31 -0.83
N GLY A 47 -1.27 13.32 -2.03
CA GLY A 47 -2.31 14.24 -2.47
C GLY A 47 -3.70 13.94 -1.91
N THR A 48 -4.00 12.69 -1.51
CA THR A 48 -5.35 12.34 -1.04
C THR A 48 -5.68 13.02 0.29
N LYS A 49 -6.93 13.44 0.48
CA LYS A 49 -7.37 14.05 1.75
C LYS A 49 -7.11 13.13 2.93
N ILE A 50 -7.44 11.84 2.78
CA ILE A 50 -7.30 10.85 3.84
C ILE A 50 -5.84 10.64 4.23
N GLN A 51 -4.92 10.57 3.26
CA GLN A 51 -3.49 10.47 3.58
C GLN A 51 -2.98 11.73 4.29
N LYS A 52 -3.32 12.93 3.80
CA LYS A 52 -2.93 14.19 4.47
C LYS A 52 -3.41 14.26 5.92
N GLU A 53 -4.63 13.78 6.19
CA GLU A 53 -5.26 13.84 7.51
C GLU A 53 -4.75 12.76 8.47
N TYR A 54 -4.67 11.49 8.02
CA TYR A 54 -4.49 10.34 8.91
C TYR A 54 -3.12 9.67 8.82
N TRP A 55 -2.37 9.81 7.73
CA TRP A 55 -1.04 9.20 7.62
C TRP A 55 -0.08 9.68 8.73
N PRO A 56 -0.01 10.98 9.07
CA PRO A 56 0.85 11.46 10.15
C PRO A 56 0.48 10.93 11.54
N LEU A 57 -0.74 10.42 11.71
CA LEU A 57 -1.25 9.90 12.98
C LEU A 57 -0.92 8.43 13.20
N LEU A 58 -0.48 7.69 12.18
CA LEU A 58 -0.13 6.26 12.30
C LEU A 58 0.83 5.94 13.46
N PRO A 59 1.92 6.72 13.71
CA PRO A 59 2.80 6.44 14.84
C PRO A 59 2.35 7.12 16.15
N ALA A 60 1.29 7.95 16.12
CA ALA A 60 0.90 8.80 17.26
C ALA A 60 0.26 8.02 18.41
N PHE A 61 -0.39 6.89 18.12
CA PHE A 61 -1.07 6.07 19.12
C PHE A 61 -0.36 4.73 19.29
N ALA A 62 -0.20 4.24 20.53
CA ALA A 62 0.49 2.97 20.78
C ALA A 62 -0.14 1.78 20.03
N ASP A 63 -1.47 1.80 19.88
CA ASP A 63 -2.23 0.75 19.20
C ASP A 63 -2.03 0.68 17.68
N THR A 64 -1.61 1.77 17.05
CA THR A 64 -1.24 1.82 15.63
C THR A 64 0.28 1.78 15.43
N ALA A 65 1.04 2.43 16.32
CA ALA A 65 2.50 2.52 16.28
C ALA A 65 3.18 1.15 16.35
N LYS A 66 2.61 0.20 17.11
CA LYS A 66 3.10 -1.18 17.23
C LYS A 66 3.06 -1.97 15.91
N PHE A 67 2.33 -1.47 14.91
CA PHE A 67 2.20 -2.08 13.60
C PHE A 67 2.95 -1.33 12.48
N GLN A 68 3.73 -0.30 12.83
CA GLN A 68 4.59 0.41 11.88
C GLN A 68 5.99 -0.18 12.01
N PHE A 69 6.34 -1.14 11.16
CA PHE A 69 7.59 -1.89 11.26
C PHE A 69 8.68 -1.30 10.38
N MET A 70 9.91 -1.34 10.87
CA MET A 70 11.13 -0.95 10.17
C MET A 70 12.14 -2.09 10.24
N VAL A 71 12.84 -2.33 9.13
CA VAL A 71 14.07 -3.12 9.15
C VAL A 71 15.23 -2.16 9.25
N VAL A 72 16.02 -2.32 10.30
CA VAL A 72 17.13 -1.46 10.68
C VAL A 72 18.43 -2.23 10.55
N VAL A 73 19.45 -1.58 10.02
CA VAL A 73 20.81 -2.12 9.96
C VAL A 73 21.76 -1.21 10.73
N GLU A 74 22.45 -1.79 11.71
CA GLU A 74 23.52 -1.14 12.45
C GLU A 74 24.67 -0.78 11.50
N GLN A 75 25.19 0.44 11.64
CA GLN A 75 26.32 0.93 10.86
C GLN A 75 27.62 0.75 11.65
N LYS A 76 28.77 0.77 10.97
CA LYS A 76 30.07 0.65 11.65
C LYS A 76 30.45 1.97 12.34
N GLY A 77 31.14 1.87 13.48
CA GLY A 77 31.59 3.02 14.26
C GLY A 77 30.42 3.78 14.89
N ASP A 78 30.54 5.10 14.98
CA ASP A 78 29.52 5.97 15.61
C ASP A 78 28.44 6.45 14.63
N THR A 79 28.30 5.78 13.49
CA THR A 79 27.27 6.13 12.49
C THR A 79 25.91 5.63 13.01
N PRO A 80 24.84 6.45 12.97
CA PRO A 80 23.53 6.02 13.43
C PRO A 80 23.01 4.84 12.59
N PRO A 81 22.17 3.97 13.18
CA PRO A 81 21.55 2.88 12.46
C PRO A 81 20.68 3.41 11.31
N ARG A 82 20.62 2.66 10.20
CA ARG A 82 19.87 3.04 8.99
C ARG A 82 18.62 2.19 8.84
N VAL A 83 17.49 2.83 8.52
CA VAL A 83 16.27 2.13 8.10
C VAL A 83 16.40 1.77 6.63
N ILE A 84 16.25 0.47 6.29
CA ILE A 84 16.42 -0.03 4.91
C ILE A 84 15.12 -0.61 4.32
N ALA A 85 14.11 -0.81 5.15
CA ALA A 85 12.76 -1.15 4.72
C ALA A 85 11.75 -0.72 5.78
N GLN A 86 10.54 -0.40 5.35
CA GLN A 86 9.44 -0.01 6.23
C GLN A 86 8.13 -0.66 5.76
N ALA A 87 7.28 -1.03 6.71
CA ALA A 87 5.90 -1.41 6.46
C ALA A 87 4.96 -0.63 7.39
N ASN A 88 3.97 0.01 6.80
CA ASN A 88 2.90 0.69 7.53
C ASN A 88 1.62 -0.13 7.43
N SER A 89 0.87 -0.21 8.53
CA SER A 89 -0.40 -0.93 8.56
C SER A 89 -1.33 -0.36 9.61
N ILE A 90 -2.62 -0.68 9.52
CA ILE A 90 -3.61 -0.18 10.45
C ILE A 90 -4.64 -1.27 10.79
N PRO A 91 -4.98 -1.46 12.07
CA PRO A 91 -6.08 -2.33 12.45
C PRO A 91 -7.40 -1.79 11.93
N ILE A 92 -8.23 -2.66 11.35
CA ILE A 92 -9.58 -2.34 10.91
C ILE A 92 -10.57 -3.34 11.49
N HIS A 93 -11.82 -2.93 11.60
CA HIS A 93 -12.93 -3.86 11.78
C HIS A 93 -13.52 -4.17 10.42
N ARG A 94 -13.60 -5.46 10.08
CA ARG A 94 -14.33 -5.95 8.93
C ARG A 94 -15.56 -6.72 9.44
N PRO A 95 -16.79 -6.30 9.12
CA PRO A 95 -17.98 -6.98 9.61
C PRO A 95 -17.98 -8.47 9.28
N VAL A 96 -18.56 -9.25 10.18
CA VAL A 96 -18.68 -10.71 10.04
C VAL A 96 -20.16 -11.05 10.11
N THR A 97 -20.65 -11.81 9.14
CA THR A 97 -22.03 -12.27 9.07
C THR A 97 -22.33 -13.24 10.21
N VAL A 98 -23.61 -13.54 10.42
CA VAL A 98 -24.07 -14.52 11.42
C VAL A 98 -23.46 -15.92 11.21
N ASP A 99 -23.10 -16.25 9.98
CA ASP A 99 -22.50 -17.52 9.60
C ASP A 99 -20.96 -17.52 9.73
N GLY A 100 -20.38 -16.43 10.24
CA GLY A 100 -18.93 -16.32 10.44
C GLY A 100 -18.16 -15.88 9.20
N GLU A 101 -18.83 -15.44 8.13
CA GLU A 101 -18.17 -14.99 6.91
C GLU A 101 -17.85 -13.49 6.98
N PHE A 102 -16.65 -13.11 6.56
CA PHE A 102 -16.30 -11.69 6.47
C PHE A 102 -17.01 -11.01 5.30
N GLU A 103 -17.65 -9.87 5.55
CA GLU A 103 -18.26 -9.04 4.50
C GLU A 103 -17.24 -8.61 3.42
N PRO A 104 -17.66 -8.32 2.18
CA PRO A 104 -16.73 -7.93 1.12
C PRO A 104 -15.83 -6.75 1.49
N LEU A 105 -14.57 -6.78 1.06
CA LEU A 105 -13.66 -5.63 1.21
C LEU A 105 -14.20 -4.43 0.38
N PRO A 106 -13.97 -3.20 0.85
CA PRO A 106 -14.57 -2.03 0.23
C PRO A 106 -13.89 -1.64 -1.09
N ASP A 107 -14.57 -0.80 -1.88
CA ASP A 107 -14.08 -0.34 -3.18
C ASP A 107 -12.99 0.75 -3.07
N GLY A 108 -12.98 1.53 -1.99
CA GLY A 108 -12.05 2.64 -1.75
C GLY A 108 -10.67 2.23 -1.26
N GLY A 109 -10.37 0.92 -1.20
CA GLY A 109 -9.00 0.42 -1.11
C GLY A 109 -8.16 0.97 0.04
N MET A 110 -6.99 1.53 -0.31
CA MET A 110 -5.99 2.06 0.60
C MET A 110 -6.54 3.22 1.44
N ASP A 111 -7.12 4.24 0.79
CA ASP A 111 -7.68 5.40 1.49
C ASP A 111 -8.80 4.96 2.44
N GLU A 112 -9.69 4.07 2.01
CA GLU A 112 -10.80 3.61 2.87
C GLU A 112 -10.33 2.75 4.04
N ALA A 113 -9.29 1.91 3.88
CA ALA A 113 -8.72 1.19 5.01
C ALA A 113 -8.02 2.09 6.02
N LEU A 114 -7.32 3.13 5.56
CA LEU A 114 -6.74 4.14 6.44
C LEU A 114 -7.82 4.91 7.20
N ASP A 115 -8.88 5.33 6.51
CA ASP A 115 -10.04 6.02 7.10
C ASP A 115 -10.74 5.16 8.16
N MET A 116 -11.12 3.92 7.83
CA MET A 116 -11.78 2.99 8.76
C MET A 116 -10.92 2.76 10.01
N GLY A 117 -9.64 2.45 9.84
CA GLY A 117 -8.76 2.14 10.97
C GLY A 117 -8.50 3.36 11.86
N MET A 118 -8.30 4.54 11.26
CA MET A 118 -8.02 5.75 12.03
C MET A 118 -9.26 6.24 12.78
N LYS A 119 -10.45 6.15 12.18
CA LYS A 119 -11.71 6.46 12.89
C LYS A 119 -11.93 5.56 14.10
N LEU A 120 -11.66 4.26 13.98
CA LEU A 120 -11.71 3.34 15.13
C LEU A 120 -10.72 3.76 16.23
N GLN A 121 -9.50 4.15 15.84
CA GLN A 121 -8.49 4.61 16.78
C GLN A 121 -8.87 5.92 17.48
N LEU A 122 -9.40 6.89 16.74
CA LEU A 122 -9.80 8.19 17.29
C LEU A 122 -11.02 8.06 18.21
N ALA A 123 -12.03 7.29 17.82
CA ALA A 123 -13.19 7.00 18.68
C ALA A 123 -12.76 6.38 20.02
N LYS A 124 -11.76 5.49 19.99
CA LYS A 124 -11.18 4.92 21.22
C LYS A 124 -10.46 5.97 22.08
N GLN A 125 -9.70 6.88 21.47
CA GLN A 125 -9.00 7.96 22.20
C GLN A 125 -9.99 8.93 22.85
N ASP A 126 -11.11 9.20 22.19
CA ASP A 126 -12.16 10.08 22.70
C ASP A 126 -13.07 9.40 23.75
N GLY A 127 -12.78 8.16 24.13
CA GLY A 127 -13.58 7.41 25.11
C GLY A 127 -14.95 6.95 24.58
N GLN A 128 -15.14 6.92 23.26
CA GLN A 128 -16.34 6.40 22.58
C GLN A 128 -16.23 4.90 22.26
N ASP A 129 -15.25 4.24 22.88
CA ASP A 129 -15.08 2.80 22.96
C ASP A 129 -15.99 2.29 24.09
N ASP A 130 -17.12 1.68 23.73
CA ASP A 130 -17.95 0.93 24.65
C ASP A 130 -18.05 -0.54 24.22
N ALA A 131 -18.89 -1.32 24.91
CA ALA A 131 -19.07 -2.74 24.64
C ALA A 131 -19.74 -3.03 23.28
N THR A 132 -20.37 -2.03 22.66
CA THR A 132 -21.02 -2.12 21.35
C THR A 132 -20.12 -1.65 20.22
N THR A 133 -19.04 -0.92 20.52
CA THR A 133 -18.06 -0.48 19.53
C THR A 133 -17.36 -1.68 18.88
N ALA A 134 -17.44 -1.73 17.55
CA ALA A 134 -16.77 -2.75 16.76
C ALA A 134 -15.26 -2.77 17.03
N LYS A 135 -14.72 -3.93 17.40
CA LYS A 135 -13.29 -4.10 17.69
C LYS A 135 -12.53 -4.56 16.45
N PRO A 136 -11.27 -4.12 16.24
CA PRO A 136 -10.49 -4.58 15.11
C PRO A 136 -10.35 -6.11 15.09
N ASN A 137 -10.53 -6.71 13.93
CA ASN A 137 -10.40 -8.15 13.70
C ASN A 137 -9.52 -8.49 12.49
N THR A 138 -9.02 -7.45 11.80
CA THR A 138 -8.25 -7.54 10.57
C THR A 138 -7.14 -6.49 10.62
N LEU A 139 -5.93 -6.84 10.17
CA LEU A 139 -4.87 -5.85 9.91
C LEU A 139 -4.89 -5.49 8.42
N SER A 140 -4.86 -4.21 8.06
CA SER A 140 -4.66 -3.76 6.69
C SER A 140 -3.24 -3.23 6.51
N ALA A 141 -2.44 -3.84 5.64
CA ALA A 141 -1.15 -3.28 5.26
C ALA A 141 -1.36 -2.12 4.27
N LEU A 142 -0.81 -0.96 4.58
CA LEU A 142 -0.96 0.27 3.80
C LEU A 142 0.22 0.49 2.85
N SER A 143 1.44 0.21 3.30
CA SER A 143 2.64 0.32 2.47
C SER A 143 3.70 -0.69 2.86
N ILE A 144 4.53 -1.07 1.89
CA ILE A 144 5.81 -1.76 2.09
C ILE A 144 6.82 -1.10 1.17
N ALA A 145 7.85 -0.49 1.75
CA ALA A 145 8.94 0.15 1.03
C ALA A 145 10.27 -0.54 1.35
N VAL A 146 11.11 -0.70 0.33
CA VAL A 146 12.46 -1.27 0.47
C VAL A 146 13.43 -0.36 -0.28
N ASP A 147 14.51 0.01 0.41
CA ASP A 147 15.61 0.76 -0.16
C ASP A 147 16.16 0.05 -1.42
N GLY A 148 16.40 0.83 -2.47
CA GLY A 148 16.93 0.34 -3.74
C GLY A 148 18.22 -0.48 -3.60
N GLU A 149 19.11 -0.08 -2.70
CA GLU A 149 20.41 -0.74 -2.46
C GLU A 149 20.26 -2.12 -1.79
N TYR A 150 19.14 -2.37 -1.13
CA TYR A 150 18.86 -3.57 -0.35
C TYR A 150 17.78 -4.47 -1.00
N ARG A 151 17.43 -4.19 -2.26
CA ARG A 151 16.51 -5.05 -3.02
C ARG A 151 17.06 -6.46 -3.19
N ASN A 152 16.16 -7.40 -3.44
CA ASN A 152 16.45 -8.84 -3.60
C ASN A 152 16.99 -9.55 -2.36
N MET A 153 17.09 -8.89 -1.21
CA MET A 153 17.44 -9.51 0.07
C MET A 153 16.25 -10.17 0.80
N GLY A 154 15.06 -10.26 0.19
CA GLY A 154 13.88 -10.84 0.85
C GLY A 154 13.20 -9.94 1.89
N LEU A 155 13.60 -8.66 2.02
CA LEU A 155 13.05 -7.70 3.00
C LEU A 155 11.53 -7.53 2.93
N ALA A 156 10.96 -7.45 1.72
CA ALA A 156 9.50 -7.35 1.57
C ALA A 156 8.78 -8.60 2.12
N SER A 157 9.33 -9.79 1.87
CA SER A 157 8.78 -11.05 2.40
C SER A 157 8.90 -11.12 3.92
N LEU A 158 10.03 -10.67 4.47
CA LEU A 158 10.22 -10.53 5.91
C LEU A 158 9.15 -9.62 6.52
N LEU A 159 8.93 -8.43 5.97
CA LEU A 159 7.92 -7.48 6.45
C LEU A 159 6.50 -8.04 6.37
N ILE A 160 6.13 -8.73 5.28
CA ILE A 160 4.83 -9.42 5.17
C ILE A 160 4.67 -10.44 6.31
N LYS A 161 5.69 -11.27 6.56
CA LYS A 161 5.66 -12.25 7.65
C LYS A 161 5.58 -11.59 9.03
N THR A 162 6.29 -10.48 9.24
CA THR A 162 6.21 -9.68 10.47
C THR A 162 4.78 -9.19 10.70
N LEU A 163 4.13 -8.61 9.68
CA LEU A 163 2.74 -8.16 9.75
C LEU A 163 1.78 -9.32 10.07
N LYS A 164 1.94 -10.47 9.43
CA LYS A 164 1.14 -11.68 9.74
C LYS A 164 1.28 -12.09 11.20
N ARG A 165 2.52 -12.16 11.72
CA ARG A 165 2.78 -12.51 13.13
C ARG A 165 2.19 -11.49 14.10
N ALA A 166 2.33 -10.20 13.80
CA ALA A 166 1.78 -9.13 14.62
C ALA A 166 0.25 -9.18 14.65
N ALA A 167 -0.40 -9.43 13.51
CA ALA A 167 -1.84 -9.60 13.41
C ALA A 167 -2.32 -10.83 14.21
N MET A 168 -1.66 -11.98 14.08
CA MET A 168 -1.97 -13.19 14.87
C MET A 168 -1.80 -12.95 16.37
N ALA A 169 -0.72 -12.28 16.79
CA ALA A 169 -0.48 -11.94 18.19
C ALA A 169 -1.52 -10.98 18.77
N ALA A 170 -2.11 -10.12 17.93
CA ALA A 170 -3.21 -9.24 18.28
C ALA A 170 -4.59 -9.94 18.24
N GLY A 171 -4.65 -11.23 17.89
CA GLY A 171 -5.89 -11.99 17.79
C GLY A 171 -6.71 -11.71 16.53
N TYR A 172 -6.11 -11.10 15.50
CA TYR A 172 -6.78 -10.82 14.24
C TYR A 172 -6.80 -12.05 13.35
N ALA A 173 -7.94 -12.27 12.70
CA ALA A 173 -8.18 -13.44 11.85
C ALA A 173 -7.69 -13.26 10.41
N ARG A 174 -7.45 -12.01 9.99
CA ARG A 174 -7.14 -11.65 8.61
C ARG A 174 -6.02 -10.62 8.55
N LEU A 175 -5.19 -10.73 7.53
CA LEU A 175 -4.34 -9.64 7.02
C LEU A 175 -4.79 -9.34 5.60
N VAL A 176 -5.08 -8.08 5.30
CA VAL A 176 -5.45 -7.62 3.96
C VAL A 176 -4.47 -6.57 3.46
N VAL A 177 -4.31 -6.49 2.14
CA VAL A 177 -3.39 -5.54 1.49
C VAL A 177 -4.09 -4.99 0.25
N PRO A 178 -4.35 -3.67 0.14
CA PRO A 178 -4.76 -3.05 -1.12
C PRO A 178 -3.51 -2.95 -2.00
N ALA A 179 -3.09 -4.06 -2.58
CA ALA A 179 -1.84 -4.17 -3.29
C ALA A 179 -1.87 -3.35 -4.57
N ARG A 180 -0.91 -2.43 -4.70
CA ARG A 180 -0.61 -1.70 -5.92
C ARG A 180 0.24 -2.56 -6.86
N PRO A 181 -0.27 -3.05 -8.01
CA PRO A 181 0.53 -3.90 -8.90
C PRO A 181 1.69 -3.11 -9.51
N THR A 182 2.91 -3.62 -9.38
CA THR A 182 4.12 -2.84 -9.69
C THR A 182 4.43 -2.76 -11.18
N ALA A 183 3.92 -3.67 -12.00
CA ALA A 183 4.12 -3.66 -13.45
C ALA A 183 2.92 -3.07 -14.22
N LYS A 184 1.82 -2.72 -13.54
CA LYS A 184 0.60 -2.22 -14.19
C LYS A 184 0.78 -0.87 -14.89
N HIS A 185 1.70 -0.03 -14.41
CA HIS A 185 2.01 1.26 -15.02
C HIS A 185 2.57 1.14 -16.46
N PHE A 186 3.11 -0.02 -16.86
CA PHE A 186 3.48 -0.30 -18.26
C PHE A 186 2.27 -0.59 -19.17
N TYR A 187 1.09 -0.78 -18.59
CA TYR A 187 -0.15 -1.13 -19.29
C TYR A 187 -1.30 -0.24 -18.81
N PRO A 188 -1.19 1.10 -18.85
CA PRO A 188 -2.18 2.02 -18.27
C PRO A 188 -3.56 1.91 -18.95
N ASP A 189 -3.59 1.39 -20.17
CA ASP A 189 -4.77 1.28 -21.03
C ASP A 189 -5.57 0.00 -20.79
N VAL A 190 -4.96 -0.98 -20.13
CA VAL A 190 -5.59 -2.23 -19.77
C VAL A 190 -6.36 -2.01 -18.47
N ASP A 191 -7.63 -2.36 -18.45
CA ASP A 191 -8.43 -2.30 -17.23
C ASP A 191 -7.86 -3.26 -16.15
N MET A 192 -8.04 -2.92 -14.87
CA MET A 192 -7.47 -3.72 -13.79
C MET A 192 -8.04 -5.15 -13.76
N ALA A 193 -9.32 -5.35 -14.13
CA ALA A 193 -9.97 -6.66 -14.13
C ALA A 193 -9.36 -7.61 -15.15
N SER A 194 -9.03 -7.11 -16.34
CA SER A 194 -8.31 -7.83 -17.38
C SER A 194 -6.86 -8.09 -16.96
N TYR A 195 -6.19 -7.10 -16.37
CA TYR A 195 -4.77 -7.19 -16.00
C TYR A 195 -4.51 -8.26 -14.93
N VAL A 196 -5.33 -8.34 -13.88
CA VAL A 196 -5.12 -9.29 -12.78
C VAL A 196 -5.28 -10.75 -13.20
N LEU A 197 -5.92 -11.01 -14.33
CA LEU A 197 -6.10 -12.34 -14.90
C LEU A 197 -4.89 -12.81 -15.74
N TRP A 198 -3.91 -11.94 -16.00
CA TRP A 198 -2.71 -12.32 -16.73
C TRP A 198 -1.78 -13.19 -15.86
N THR A 199 -1.23 -14.26 -16.43
CA THR A 199 -0.31 -15.17 -15.72
C THR A 199 0.96 -15.48 -16.51
N ARG A 200 1.96 -16.06 -15.85
CA ARG A 200 3.14 -16.64 -16.53
C ARG A 200 2.87 -18.13 -16.83
N PRO A 201 3.17 -18.66 -18.05
CA PRO A 201 3.88 -18.06 -19.19
C PRO A 201 2.95 -17.50 -20.30
N GLY A 202 1.95 -16.68 -19.96
CA GLY A 202 1.08 -16.00 -20.93
C GLY A 202 -0.34 -16.58 -21.03
N VAL A 203 -0.71 -17.50 -20.14
CA VAL A 203 -2.09 -18.00 -20.04
C VAL A 203 -2.96 -16.94 -19.35
N LYS A 204 -4.20 -16.74 -19.82
CA LYS A 204 -5.20 -15.94 -19.11
C LYS A 204 -6.01 -16.86 -18.18
N MET A 205 -6.17 -16.47 -16.92
CA MET A 205 -7.11 -17.16 -16.04
C MET A 205 -8.55 -16.77 -16.40
N SER A 206 -9.48 -17.71 -16.23
CA SER A 206 -10.92 -17.45 -16.34
C SER A 206 -11.52 -16.86 -15.06
N SER A 207 -10.82 -16.95 -13.93
CA SER A 207 -11.27 -16.46 -12.61
C SER A 207 -10.08 -16.14 -11.70
N PHE A 208 -10.33 -15.49 -10.55
CA PHE A 208 -9.30 -15.24 -9.54
C PHE A 208 -8.61 -16.55 -9.10
N PRO A 209 -7.27 -16.57 -8.96
CA PRO A 209 -6.55 -17.77 -8.56
C PRO A 209 -6.88 -18.12 -7.11
N ARG A 210 -7.17 -19.39 -6.84
CA ARG A 210 -7.22 -19.91 -5.48
C ARG A 210 -5.81 -20.27 -5.03
N THR A 211 -5.58 -20.21 -3.73
CA THR A 211 -4.33 -20.69 -3.12
C THR A 211 -4.05 -22.13 -3.56
N GLY A 212 -2.93 -22.36 -4.26
CA GLY A 212 -2.54 -23.67 -4.77
C GLY A 212 -2.64 -23.84 -6.30
N ASP A 213 -3.23 -22.91 -7.04
CA ASP A 213 -3.27 -22.98 -8.50
C ASP A 213 -1.86 -22.80 -9.12
N ALA A 214 -1.55 -23.57 -10.17
CA ALA A 214 -0.27 -23.49 -10.88
C ALA A 214 -0.06 -22.13 -11.59
N ALA A 215 -1.14 -21.41 -11.87
CA ALA A 215 -1.12 -20.16 -12.61
C ALA A 215 -0.69 -19.00 -11.69
N ARG A 216 0.55 -18.52 -11.87
CA ARG A 216 1.10 -17.41 -11.06
C ARG A 216 0.75 -16.06 -11.69
N PRO A 217 0.31 -15.05 -10.91
CA PRO A 217 0.05 -13.71 -11.44
C PRO A 217 1.24 -13.16 -12.25
N PHE A 218 0.92 -12.50 -13.36
CA PHE A 218 1.89 -11.81 -14.21
C PHE A 218 2.64 -10.73 -13.42
N ASP A 219 1.90 -9.93 -12.65
CA ASP A 219 2.44 -8.85 -11.83
C ASP A 219 3.39 -9.38 -10.74
N PRO A 220 4.62 -8.84 -10.62
CA PRO A 220 5.58 -9.30 -9.62
C PRO A 220 5.12 -9.15 -8.17
N TRP A 221 4.39 -8.07 -7.87
CA TRP A 221 3.95 -7.79 -6.50
C TRP A 221 2.78 -8.68 -6.09
N LEU A 222 1.79 -8.84 -6.97
CA LEU A 222 0.69 -9.78 -6.73
C LEU A 222 1.20 -11.21 -6.58
N ARG A 223 2.15 -11.62 -7.44
CA ARG A 223 2.76 -12.95 -7.36
C ARG A 223 3.53 -13.17 -6.06
N LYS A 224 4.20 -12.13 -5.53
CA LYS A 224 4.86 -12.22 -4.22
C LYS A 224 3.83 -12.46 -3.12
N HIS A 225 2.75 -11.68 -3.07
CA HIS A 225 1.70 -11.88 -2.06
C HIS A 225 1.10 -13.30 -2.13
N VAL A 226 0.77 -13.79 -3.32
CA VAL A 226 0.30 -15.17 -3.52
C VAL A 226 1.33 -16.19 -3.05
N GLY A 227 2.61 -15.99 -3.36
CA GLY A 227 3.71 -16.85 -2.89
C GLY A 227 3.88 -16.88 -1.36
N GLU A 228 3.44 -15.83 -0.66
CA GLU A 228 3.42 -15.76 0.82
C GLU A 228 2.09 -16.25 1.43
N GLY A 229 1.18 -16.79 0.60
CA GLY A 229 -0.09 -17.39 1.01
C GLY A 229 -1.33 -16.51 0.90
N ALA A 230 -1.26 -15.37 0.20
CA ALA A 230 -2.46 -14.58 -0.06
C ALA A 230 -3.30 -15.16 -1.20
N ARG A 231 -4.59 -14.85 -1.19
CA ARG A 231 -5.45 -14.90 -2.38
C ARG A 231 -5.78 -13.49 -2.86
N LEU A 232 -6.05 -13.34 -4.15
CA LEU A 232 -6.73 -12.13 -4.64
C LEU A 232 -8.18 -12.18 -4.14
N ALA A 233 -8.65 -11.12 -3.50
CA ALA A 233 -9.98 -11.03 -2.91
C ALA A 233 -10.94 -10.19 -3.76
N LYS A 234 -10.52 -8.98 -4.16
CA LYS A 234 -11.35 -8.01 -4.88
C LYS A 234 -10.49 -6.94 -5.53
N ILE A 235 -10.98 -6.28 -6.58
CA ILE A 235 -10.39 -5.03 -7.06
C ILE A 235 -10.98 -3.87 -6.27
N ALA A 236 -10.13 -2.96 -5.82
CA ALA A 236 -10.52 -1.66 -5.27
C ALA A 236 -10.40 -0.62 -6.40
N PRO A 237 -11.49 -0.29 -7.12
CA PRO A 237 -11.41 0.54 -8.33
C PRO A 237 -11.00 2.00 -8.04
N CYS A 238 -11.22 2.47 -6.82
CA CYS A 238 -10.94 3.85 -6.39
C CYS A 238 -10.10 3.89 -5.11
N SER A 239 -9.05 3.07 -5.08
CA SER A 239 -8.16 2.91 -3.91
C SER A 239 -7.51 4.20 -3.44
N MET A 240 -7.17 5.08 -4.40
CA MET A 240 -6.76 6.46 -4.13
C MET A 240 -7.39 7.37 -5.18
N VAL A 241 -7.96 8.50 -4.74
CA VAL A 241 -8.51 9.53 -5.61
C VAL A 241 -7.82 10.85 -5.32
N ILE A 242 -7.14 11.40 -6.32
CA ILE A 242 -6.37 12.62 -6.21
C ILE A 242 -6.95 13.60 -7.23
N GLU A 243 -7.48 14.71 -6.75
CA GLU A 243 -8.03 15.77 -7.60
C GLU A 243 -7.42 17.09 -7.16
N GLU A 244 -6.67 17.71 -8.06
CA GLU A 244 -5.95 18.97 -7.81
C GLU A 244 -5.88 19.80 -9.09
N ASP A 245 -5.47 21.06 -8.93
CA ASP A 245 -5.28 21.98 -10.05
C ASP A 245 -4.03 21.66 -10.90
N VAL A 246 -3.98 22.23 -12.10
CA VAL A 246 -2.87 22.08 -13.06
C VAL A 246 -1.52 22.48 -12.44
N LYS A 247 -1.50 23.51 -11.58
CA LYS A 247 -0.26 24.03 -10.98
C LYS A 247 0.34 23.01 -10.01
N THR A 248 -0.50 22.41 -9.19
CA THR A 248 -0.15 21.38 -8.21
C THR A 248 0.37 20.13 -8.93
N TRP A 249 -0.36 19.65 -9.95
CA TRP A 249 0.08 18.54 -10.78
C TRP A 249 1.42 18.81 -11.48
N THR A 250 1.59 19.99 -12.06
CA THR A 250 2.85 20.39 -12.71
C THR A 250 4.01 20.40 -11.71
N GLY A 251 3.76 20.81 -10.48
CA GLY A 251 4.74 20.77 -9.38
C GLY A 251 5.20 19.34 -9.09
N TRP A 252 4.27 18.41 -8.87
CA TRP A 252 4.57 17.01 -8.58
C TRP A 252 5.24 16.27 -9.73
N LEU A 253 4.89 16.59 -10.97
CA LEU A 253 5.44 15.93 -12.15
C LEU A 253 6.78 16.52 -12.59
N GLY A 254 7.08 17.75 -12.17
CA GLY A 254 8.24 18.51 -12.66
C GLY A 254 8.12 18.94 -14.13
N GLU A 255 6.97 18.71 -14.76
CA GLU A 255 6.66 19.06 -16.14
C GLU A 255 5.17 19.39 -16.33
N ASP A 256 4.87 20.28 -17.28
CA ASP A 256 3.50 20.69 -17.60
C ASP A 256 2.93 19.80 -18.72
N ILE A 257 2.35 18.66 -18.33
CA ILE A 257 1.73 17.71 -19.25
C ILE A 257 0.40 18.21 -19.86
N PHE A 258 -0.13 19.35 -19.39
CA PHE A 258 -1.41 19.90 -19.83
C PHE A 258 -1.27 20.84 -21.03
N ARG A 259 -0.06 21.38 -21.26
CA ARG A 259 0.25 22.20 -22.44
C ARG A 259 0.27 21.41 -23.75
N ASP A 260 0.72 20.16 -23.69
CA ASP A 260 0.90 19.30 -24.87
C ASP A 260 0.09 18.02 -24.74
N MET A 261 -1.20 18.14 -25.05
CA MET A 261 -2.16 17.04 -24.98
C MET A 261 -2.13 16.14 -26.23
N ARG A 262 -1.05 16.13 -27.02
CA ARG A 262 -0.94 15.32 -28.26
C ARG A 262 -1.14 13.82 -28.02
N TYR A 263 -0.82 13.34 -26.82
CA TYR A 263 -1.03 11.94 -26.41
C TYR A 263 -2.29 11.73 -25.56
N GLY A 264 -3.13 12.76 -25.44
CA GLY A 264 -4.39 12.71 -24.72
C GLY A 264 -5.50 12.04 -25.53
N ILE A 265 -6.39 11.34 -24.83
CA ILE A 265 -7.63 10.81 -25.41
C ILE A 265 -8.77 11.76 -25.05
N PHE A 266 -9.31 12.43 -26.05
CA PHE A 266 -10.43 13.36 -25.90
C PHE A 266 -11.76 12.61 -25.78
N LYS A 267 -12.56 12.98 -24.77
CA LYS A 267 -13.89 12.43 -24.50
C LYS A 267 -14.96 13.38 -25.01
N GLU A 268 -16.15 12.85 -25.27
CA GLU A 268 -17.30 13.63 -25.76
C GLU A 268 -17.75 14.71 -24.77
N ASN A 269 -17.52 14.49 -23.47
CA ASN A 269 -17.84 15.44 -22.40
C ASN A 269 -16.77 16.53 -22.19
N GLY A 270 -15.77 16.64 -23.09
CA GLY A 270 -14.70 17.64 -23.00
C GLY A 270 -13.53 17.27 -22.08
N GLU A 271 -13.57 16.11 -21.42
CA GLU A 271 -12.45 15.61 -20.63
C GLU A 271 -11.34 15.05 -21.52
N VAL A 272 -10.09 15.15 -21.05
CA VAL A 272 -8.92 14.61 -21.74
C VAL A 272 -8.22 13.60 -20.84
N MET A 273 -8.12 12.35 -21.28
CA MET A 273 -7.37 11.32 -20.56
C MET A 273 -5.89 11.39 -20.95
N LEU A 274 -5.05 11.86 -20.05
CA LEU A 274 -3.62 12.03 -20.27
C LEU A 274 -2.82 10.83 -19.73
N PRO A 275 -1.73 10.41 -20.38
CA PRO A 275 -0.76 9.51 -19.78
C PRO A 275 -0.22 10.12 -18.47
N LEU A 276 -0.07 9.29 -17.45
CA LEU A 276 0.53 9.67 -16.18
C LEU A 276 1.73 8.77 -15.93
N LYS A 277 2.93 9.35 -15.87
CA LYS A 277 4.13 8.60 -15.52
C LYS A 277 3.95 8.00 -14.13
N ASP A 278 4.34 6.73 -14.00
CA ASP A 278 4.16 5.92 -12.80
C ASP A 278 2.71 5.70 -12.35
N GLY A 279 1.70 6.22 -13.06
CA GLY A 279 0.28 5.98 -12.81
C GLY A 279 -0.17 4.60 -13.30
N LEU A 280 -1.11 3.96 -12.58
CA LEU A 280 -1.73 2.69 -12.98
C LEU A 280 -2.89 2.88 -13.96
N ALA A 281 -3.38 4.11 -14.08
CA ALA A 281 -4.45 4.56 -14.95
C ALA A 281 -4.10 5.94 -15.53
N ARG A 282 -4.89 6.40 -16.51
CA ARG A 282 -4.74 7.75 -17.08
C ARG A 282 -5.26 8.82 -16.12
N LEU A 283 -4.66 10.01 -16.20
CA LEU A 283 -5.13 11.23 -15.53
C LEU A 283 -6.30 11.83 -16.32
N CYS A 284 -7.43 12.09 -15.68
CA CYS A 284 -8.59 12.72 -16.31
C CYS A 284 -8.54 14.24 -16.10
N TYR A 285 -8.25 14.99 -17.16
CA TYR A 285 -8.16 16.45 -17.13
C TYR A 285 -9.44 17.10 -17.64
N ASN A 286 -9.99 18.02 -16.85
CA ASN A 286 -11.10 18.89 -17.25
C ASN A 286 -10.55 20.29 -17.55
N ALA A 287 -10.42 20.62 -18.85
CA ALA A 287 -9.83 21.87 -19.29
C ALA A 287 -10.66 23.11 -18.93
N GLU A 288 -11.98 22.99 -18.89
CA GLU A 288 -12.87 24.10 -18.51
C GLU A 288 -12.71 24.50 -17.05
N LYS A 289 -12.49 23.51 -16.17
CA LYS A 289 -12.32 23.72 -14.72
C LYS A 289 -10.86 23.94 -14.32
N GLY A 290 -9.90 23.59 -15.17
CA GLY A 290 -8.47 23.64 -14.83
C GLY A 290 -8.07 22.63 -13.75
N VAL A 291 -8.79 21.51 -13.65
CA VAL A 291 -8.63 20.48 -12.61
C VAL A 291 -8.35 19.14 -13.27
N ALA A 292 -7.47 18.34 -12.66
CA ALA A 292 -7.20 16.99 -13.10
C ALA A 292 -7.40 15.99 -11.96
N ARG A 293 -8.10 14.88 -12.27
CA ARG A 293 -8.43 13.79 -11.35
C ARG A 293 -7.70 12.53 -11.77
N TYR A 294 -6.97 11.93 -10.83
CA TYR A 294 -6.39 10.61 -10.93
C TYR A 294 -7.13 9.64 -10.00
N THR A 295 -7.54 8.49 -10.52
CA THR A 295 -8.18 7.43 -9.74
C THR A 295 -7.35 6.16 -9.89
N GLU A 296 -6.66 5.78 -8.81
CA GLU A 296 -5.80 4.61 -8.81
C GLU A 296 -6.56 3.36 -8.35
N PRO A 297 -6.60 2.30 -9.18
CA PRO A 297 -7.08 1.00 -8.73
C PRO A 297 -6.00 0.23 -7.97
N ASN A 298 -6.38 -0.46 -6.91
CA ASN A 298 -5.54 -1.49 -6.27
C ASN A 298 -6.26 -2.85 -6.26
N VAL A 299 -5.55 -3.88 -5.81
CA VAL A 299 -6.05 -5.25 -5.72
C VAL A 299 -5.96 -5.70 -4.28
N TRP A 300 -7.11 -5.95 -3.65
CA TRP A 300 -7.15 -6.55 -2.34
C TRP A 300 -6.55 -7.96 -2.37
N MET A 301 -5.46 -8.13 -1.65
CA MET A 301 -4.86 -9.42 -1.30
C MET A 301 -5.26 -9.77 0.12
N GLU A 302 -5.66 -11.01 0.36
CA GLU A 302 -6.13 -11.45 1.67
C GLU A 302 -5.38 -12.71 2.11
N TYR A 303 -4.90 -12.67 3.34
CA TYR A 303 -4.31 -13.79 4.05
C TYR A 303 -5.29 -14.30 5.10
N ASP A 304 -5.53 -15.60 5.07
CA ASP A 304 -6.05 -16.32 6.23
C ASP A 304 -4.91 -16.50 7.26
N LEU A 305 -5.19 -16.17 8.52
CA LEU A 305 -4.23 -16.26 9.63
C LEU A 305 -4.54 -17.43 10.58
N HIS A 306 -5.55 -18.24 10.27
CA HIS A 306 -5.94 -19.44 11.00
C HIS A 306 -5.66 -20.71 10.19
#